data_AF-A0A9C9VEZ2-F1
#
_entry.id   AF-A0A9C9VEZ2-F1
#
_cell.length_a   1.000
_cell.length_b   1.000
_cell.length_c   1.000
_cell.angle_alpha   90.00
_cell.angle_beta   90.00
_cell.angle_gamma   90.00
#
_symmetry.space_group_name_H-M   'P 1'
#
loop_
_entity.id
_entity.type
_entity.pdbx_description
1 polymer ?
#
loop_
_entity_poly.entity_id
_entity_poly.type
_entity_poly.pdbx_seq_one_letter_code
_entity_poly.pdbx_strand_id
1 'polypeptide(L)'
;MGYLIGQILLCLLIAFALGFIIGCLFCRSRGAAADAPDWAGRYERLKGDYSRLQSESEEWKAKYTALAAAPPAEAESEDWAERFEQLKQDYDRLRGEADDLQRQRDEWKAKHDALLAGGGVTATTHEYREGLVGDDYPYPVEEVEGIGKGFGKKLRALGIETTEDLLQRCCTRQGWEEVADKIGLKERYVVRKWASMSDLMRITGIMGQYAELLEFSDVNSVQDLASRDPAQLLEKLKDVNQREHRVKEVPSLEAVASWIEQAKTLDAVMKI
;
A
#
# COMPACT_ATOMS: atom_id res chain seq x y z
N MET A 1 -46.29 4.12 12.60
CA MET A 1 -46.13 3.77 14.03
C MET A 1 -45.17 2.59 14.24
N GLY A 2 -45.34 1.44 13.56
CA GLY A 2 -44.48 0.26 13.78
C GLY A 2 -43.00 0.42 13.38
N TYR A 3 -42.72 1.13 12.27
CA TYR A 3 -41.33 1.33 11.79
C TYR A 3 -40.49 2.18 12.76
N LEU A 4 -41.10 3.21 13.35
CA LEU A 4 -40.44 4.12 14.30
C LEU A 4 -40.10 3.42 15.63
N ILE A 5 -40.99 2.54 16.11
CA ILE A 5 -40.76 1.74 17.33
C ILE A 5 -39.64 0.71 17.09
N GLY A 6 -39.61 0.11 15.89
CA GLY A 6 -38.53 -0.83 15.51
C GLY A 6 -37.15 -0.18 15.45
N GLN A 7 -37.07 1.06 14.95
CA GLN A 7 -35.80 1.78 14.82
C GLN A 7 -35.26 2.26 16.19
N ILE A 8 -36.14 2.64 17.12
CA ILE A 8 -35.75 3.00 18.50
C ILE A 8 -35.20 1.78 19.24
N LEU A 9 -35.83 0.61 19.09
CA LEU A 9 -35.37 -0.64 19.72
C LEU A 9 -34.02 -1.11 19.12
N LEU A 10 -33.81 -0.92 17.82
CA LEU A 10 -32.53 -1.23 17.16
C LEU A 10 -31.39 -0.34 17.66
N CYS A 11 -31.63 0.96 17.84
CA CYS A 11 -30.63 1.89 18.38
C CYS A 11 -30.25 1.57 19.83
N LEU A 12 -31.22 1.21 20.67
CA LEU A 12 -30.96 0.81 22.07
C LEU A 12 -30.15 -0.50 22.14
N LEU A 13 -30.38 -1.44 21.23
CA LEU A 13 -29.60 -2.68 21.13
C LEU A 13 -28.16 -2.44 20.68
N ILE A 14 -27.94 -1.57 19.68
CA ILE A 14 -26.61 -1.22 19.19
C ILE A 14 -25.81 -0.49 20.28
N ALA A 15 -26.45 0.43 21.03
CA ALA A 15 -25.79 1.14 22.13
C ALA A 15 -25.35 0.18 23.26
N PHE A 16 -26.17 -0.82 23.60
CA PHE A 16 -25.83 -1.83 24.60
C PHE A 16 -24.67 -2.73 24.14
N ALA A 17 -24.65 -3.12 22.86
CA ALA A 17 -23.58 -3.92 22.27
C ALA A 17 -22.23 -3.15 22.22
N LEU A 18 -22.26 -1.87 21.86
CA LEU A 18 -21.07 -1.03 21.85
C LEU A 18 -20.52 -0.79 23.27
N GLY A 19 -21.39 -0.60 24.26
CA GLY A 19 -20.99 -0.48 25.67
C GLY A 19 -20.32 -1.75 26.22
N PHE A 20 -20.82 -2.92 25.85
CA PHE A 20 -20.25 -4.21 26.25
C PHE A 20 -18.89 -4.47 25.60
N ILE A 21 -18.74 -4.16 24.30
CA ILE A 21 -17.47 -4.32 23.57
C ILE A 21 -16.39 -3.38 24.13
N ILE A 22 -16.74 -2.14 24.48
CA ILE A 22 -15.81 -1.18 25.08
C ILE A 22 -15.39 -1.63 26.49
N GLY A 23 -16.32 -2.16 27.30
CA GLY A 23 -16.01 -2.75 28.60
C GLY A 23 -15.06 -3.97 28.51
N CYS A 24 -15.25 -4.83 27.51
CA CYS A 24 -14.38 -5.98 27.25
C CYS A 24 -12.97 -5.57 26.78
N LEU A 25 -12.85 -4.50 25.98
CA LEU A 25 -11.57 -3.95 25.53
C LEU A 25 -10.80 -3.28 26.68
N PHE A 26 -11.49 -2.61 27.61
CA PHE A 26 -10.86 -2.01 28.80
C PHE A 26 -10.34 -3.06 29.79
N CYS A 27 -11.09 -4.15 30.03
CA CYS A 27 -10.65 -5.26 30.88
C CYS A 27 -9.41 -6.01 30.34
N ARG A 28 -9.19 -6.00 29.02
CA ARG A 28 -8.06 -6.70 28.36
C ARG A 28 -6.78 -5.86 28.23
N SER A 29 -6.83 -4.55 28.54
CA SER A 29 -5.72 -3.61 28.33
C SER A 29 -4.75 -3.44 29.50
N ARG A 30 -4.91 -4.18 30.60
CA ARG A 30 -4.14 -3.93 31.85
C ARG A 30 -2.71 -4.50 31.88
N GLY A 31 -2.11 -4.85 30.75
CA GLY A 31 -0.83 -5.59 30.76
C GLY A 31 0.04 -5.56 29.51
N ALA A 32 0.15 -4.44 28.79
CA ALA A 32 1.28 -4.23 27.85
C ALA A 32 1.32 -2.76 27.39
N ALA A 33 1.90 -1.88 28.20
CA ALA A 33 2.21 -0.51 27.81
C ALA A 33 3.73 -0.31 27.91
N ALA A 34 4.40 -0.14 26.77
CA ALA A 34 5.69 0.56 26.73
C ALA A 34 6.01 1.18 25.35
N ASP A 35 5.90 0.48 24.21
CA ASP A 35 6.46 1.00 22.94
C ASP A 35 5.56 0.87 21.71
N ALA A 36 4.24 1.08 21.85
CA ALA A 36 3.35 1.15 20.70
C ALA A 36 3.47 2.53 20.00
N PRO A 37 3.50 2.60 18.66
CA PRO A 37 3.26 3.85 17.93
C PRO A 37 1.99 4.52 18.46
N ASP A 38 1.87 5.86 18.41
CA ASP A 38 0.75 6.65 18.98
C ASP A 38 -0.62 6.38 18.31
N TRP A 39 -1.07 5.13 18.38
CA TRP A 39 -2.33 4.63 17.86
C TRP A 39 -3.50 5.17 18.67
N ALA A 40 -3.29 5.44 19.96
CA ALA A 40 -4.27 6.09 20.83
C ALA A 40 -4.55 7.53 20.37
N GLY A 41 -3.50 8.32 20.09
CA GLY A 41 -3.66 9.67 19.54
C GLY A 41 -4.27 9.68 18.14
N ARG A 42 -3.89 8.72 17.27
CA ARG A 42 -4.51 8.56 15.94
C ARG A 42 -5.99 8.17 16.03
N TYR A 43 -6.34 7.29 16.96
CA TYR A 43 -7.73 6.87 17.21
C TYR A 43 -8.59 8.01 17.74
N GLU A 44 -8.13 8.76 18.75
CA GLU A 44 -8.88 9.91 19.26
C GLU A 44 -9.03 11.02 18.22
N ARG A 45 -8.03 11.21 17.34
CA ARG A 45 -8.12 12.13 16.21
C ARG A 45 -9.16 11.67 15.19
N LEU A 46 -9.14 10.39 14.81
CA LEU A 46 -10.10 9.79 13.88
C LEU A 46 -11.54 9.84 14.43
N LYS A 47 -11.71 9.61 15.74
CA LYS A 47 -12.98 9.74 16.45
C LYS A 47 -13.49 11.18 16.44
N GLY A 48 -12.61 12.16 16.64
CA GLY A 48 -12.92 13.57 16.47
C GLY A 48 -13.35 13.93 15.05
N ASP A 49 -12.61 13.43 14.05
CA ASP A 49 -12.94 13.62 12.63
C ASP A 49 -14.29 13.00 12.26
N TYR A 50 -14.59 11.81 12.79
CA TYR A 50 -15.89 11.16 12.61
C TYR A 50 -17.04 11.96 13.22
N SER A 51 -16.90 12.45 14.45
CA SER A 51 -17.92 13.29 15.09
C SER A 51 -18.12 14.62 14.34
N ARG A 52 -17.05 15.20 13.80
CA ARG A 52 -17.13 16.40 12.95
C ARG A 52 -17.92 16.12 11.68
N LEU A 53 -17.60 15.05 10.96
CA LEU A 53 -18.32 14.62 9.76
C LEU A 53 -19.80 14.32 10.03
N GLN A 54 -20.13 13.74 11.19
CA GLN A 54 -21.52 13.54 11.60
C GLN A 54 -22.27 14.86 11.79
N SER A 55 -21.63 15.86 12.42
CA SER A 55 -22.24 17.19 12.59
C SER A 55 -22.41 17.93 11.25
N GLU A 56 -21.42 17.86 10.36
CA GLU A 56 -21.49 18.41 9.01
C GLU A 56 -22.62 17.74 8.21
N SER A 57 -22.76 16.41 8.32
CA SER A 57 -23.84 15.66 7.68
C SER A 57 -25.23 16.11 8.15
N GLU A 58 -25.44 16.28 9.46
CA GLU A 58 -26.74 16.76 9.98
C GLU A 58 -27.00 18.23 9.62
N GLU A 59 -25.96 19.07 9.54
CA GLU A 59 -26.07 20.45 9.05
C GLU A 59 -26.50 20.49 7.57
N TRP A 60 -25.86 19.67 6.73
CA TRP A 60 -26.22 19.54 5.32
C TRP A 60 -27.65 19.02 5.13
N LYS A 61 -28.06 18.07 5.94
CA LYS A 61 -29.43 17.54 5.96
C LYS A 61 -30.45 18.59 6.40
N ALA A 62 -30.11 19.44 7.38
CA ALA A 62 -30.95 20.57 7.78
C ALA A 62 -31.06 21.62 6.67
N LYS A 63 -29.94 21.97 6.00
CA LYS A 63 -29.93 22.87 4.82
C LYS A 63 -30.80 22.32 3.70
N TYR A 64 -30.67 21.03 3.40
CA TYR A 64 -31.48 20.36 2.38
C TYR A 64 -32.97 20.35 2.74
N THR A 65 -33.31 20.06 4.00
CA THR A 65 -34.70 20.06 4.47
C THR A 65 -35.31 21.47 4.40
N ALA A 66 -34.53 22.51 4.70
CA ALA A 66 -34.97 23.90 4.58
C ALA A 66 -35.16 24.32 3.11
N LEU A 67 -34.26 23.91 2.21
CA LEU A 67 -34.38 24.12 0.76
C LEU A 67 -35.61 23.39 0.17
N ALA A 68 -35.86 22.15 0.61
CA ALA A 68 -37.03 21.37 0.20
C ALA A 68 -38.36 21.92 0.73
N ALA A 69 -38.33 22.68 1.83
CA ALA A 69 -39.51 23.32 2.44
C ALA A 69 -39.78 24.74 1.92
N ALA A 70 -38.84 25.35 1.20
CA ALA A 70 -39.03 26.66 0.59
C ALA A 70 -40.03 26.55 -0.59
N PRO A 71 -41.04 27.43 -0.69
CA PRO A 71 -41.89 27.47 -1.87
C PRO A 71 -41.00 27.77 -3.09
N PRO A 72 -41.24 27.12 -4.24
CA PRO A 72 -40.36 27.24 -5.39
C PRO A 72 -40.36 28.70 -5.83
N ALA A 73 -39.23 29.39 -5.59
CA ALA A 73 -38.98 30.67 -6.24
C ALA A 73 -38.96 30.40 -7.74
N GLU A 74 -39.80 31.13 -8.45
CA GLU A 74 -40.01 31.02 -9.88
C GLU A 74 -38.68 31.06 -10.63
N ALA A 75 -38.50 30.02 -11.47
CA ALA A 75 -37.69 29.97 -12.68
C ALA A 75 -36.23 30.45 -12.61
N GLU A 76 -35.29 29.53 -12.87
CA GLU A 76 -34.47 29.64 -14.09
C GLU A 76 -33.76 28.32 -14.46
N SER A 77 -33.90 27.97 -15.74
CA SER A 77 -33.31 26.87 -16.53
C SER A 77 -33.98 25.48 -16.48
N GLU A 78 -34.32 25.02 -17.68
CA GLU A 78 -35.08 23.81 -18.06
C GLU A 78 -34.40 22.46 -17.75
N ASP A 79 -33.38 22.41 -16.87
CA ASP A 79 -32.52 21.21 -16.75
C ASP A 79 -32.39 20.67 -15.31
N TRP A 80 -33.11 21.26 -14.36
CA TRP A 80 -33.02 20.84 -12.95
C TRP A 80 -33.62 19.46 -12.67
N ALA A 81 -34.65 19.06 -13.42
CA ALA A 81 -35.28 17.74 -13.26
C ALA A 81 -34.32 16.61 -13.71
N GLU A 82 -33.63 16.80 -14.84
CA GLU A 82 -32.65 15.83 -15.34
C GLU A 82 -31.43 15.74 -14.41
N ARG A 83 -30.91 16.88 -13.95
CA ARG A 83 -29.81 16.93 -12.98
C ARG A 83 -30.18 16.28 -11.64
N PHE A 84 -31.43 16.43 -11.19
CA PHE A 84 -31.91 15.78 -9.97
C PHE A 84 -32.00 14.26 -10.13
N GLU A 85 -32.51 13.76 -11.25
CA GLU A 85 -32.58 12.32 -11.50
C GLU A 85 -31.19 11.72 -11.70
N GLN A 86 -30.27 12.43 -12.35
CA GLN A 86 -28.87 12.03 -12.47
C GLN A 86 -28.20 11.94 -11.10
N LEU A 87 -28.40 12.94 -10.23
CA LEU A 87 -27.84 12.94 -8.88
C LEU A 87 -28.36 11.77 -8.04
N LYS A 88 -29.64 11.40 -8.22
CA LYS A 88 -30.24 10.25 -7.56
C LYS A 88 -29.65 8.93 -8.05
N GLN A 89 -29.41 8.78 -9.35
CA GLN A 89 -28.72 7.62 -9.91
C GLN A 89 -27.28 7.51 -9.39
N ASP A 90 -26.55 8.63 -9.31
CA ASP A 90 -25.20 8.67 -8.75
C ASP A 90 -25.18 8.31 -7.26
N TYR A 91 -26.17 8.78 -6.49
CA TYR A 91 -26.32 8.41 -5.09
C TYR A 91 -26.55 6.90 -4.93
N ASP A 92 -27.45 6.31 -5.72
CA ASP A 92 -27.73 4.87 -5.65
C ASP A 92 -26.52 4.02 -6.07
N ARG A 93 -25.75 4.47 -7.07
CA ARG A 93 -24.48 3.85 -7.47
C ARG A 93 -23.46 3.88 -6.35
N LEU A 94 -23.18 5.06 -5.78
CA LEU A 94 -22.22 5.24 -4.70
C LEU A 94 -22.61 4.45 -3.45
N ARG A 95 -23.91 4.34 -3.18
CA ARG A 95 -24.44 3.50 -2.11
C ARG A 95 -24.13 2.02 -2.35
N GLY A 96 -24.30 1.53 -3.58
CA GLY A 96 -23.92 0.16 -3.95
C GLY A 96 -22.42 -0.09 -3.78
N GLU A 97 -21.57 0.84 -4.23
CA GLU A 97 -20.10 0.76 -4.03
C GLU A 97 -19.73 0.71 -2.53
N ALA A 98 -20.43 1.48 -1.69
CA ALA A 98 -20.22 1.47 -0.25
C ALA A 98 -20.63 0.13 0.40
N ASP A 99 -21.72 -0.49 -0.07
CA ASP A 99 -22.18 -1.80 0.42
C ASP A 99 -21.20 -2.92 0.02
N ASP A 100 -20.65 -2.87 -1.19
CA ASP A 100 -19.63 -3.82 -1.67
C ASP A 100 -18.33 -3.72 -0.84
N LEU A 101 -17.87 -2.50 -0.56
CA LEU A 101 -16.70 -2.27 0.30
C LEU A 101 -16.94 -2.76 1.74
N GLN A 102 -18.15 -2.59 2.28
CA GLN A 102 -18.50 -3.13 3.59
C GLN A 102 -18.46 -4.66 3.61
N ARG A 103 -18.97 -5.30 2.55
CA ARG A 103 -18.91 -6.76 2.41
C ARG A 103 -17.47 -7.26 2.36
N GLN A 104 -16.61 -6.60 1.59
CA GLN A 104 -15.19 -6.91 1.56
C GLN A 104 -14.56 -6.76 2.95
N ARG A 105 -14.78 -5.63 3.64
CA ARG A 105 -14.29 -5.44 5.01
C ARG A 105 -14.70 -6.59 5.93
N ASP A 106 -15.96 -7.02 5.89
CA ASP A 106 -16.48 -8.06 6.78
C ASP A 106 -15.92 -9.44 6.43
N GLU A 107 -15.73 -9.75 5.14
CA GLU A 107 -15.02 -10.96 4.68
C GLU A 107 -13.58 -11.00 5.21
N TRP A 108 -12.86 -9.90 5.06
CA TRP A 108 -11.48 -9.77 5.52
C TRP A 108 -11.37 -9.87 7.04
N LYS A 109 -12.33 -9.26 7.76
CA LYS A 109 -12.43 -9.38 9.22
C LYS A 109 -12.69 -10.83 9.65
N ALA A 110 -13.56 -11.55 8.93
CA ALA A 110 -13.82 -12.96 9.22
C ALA A 110 -12.57 -13.84 9.00
N LYS A 111 -11.82 -13.60 7.92
CA LYS A 111 -10.53 -14.29 7.67
C LYS A 111 -9.52 -14.00 8.79
N HIS A 112 -9.41 -12.75 9.23
CA HIS A 112 -8.56 -12.35 10.35
C HIS A 112 -8.96 -13.04 11.67
N ASP A 113 -10.26 -13.05 12.00
CA ASP A 113 -10.75 -13.61 13.26
C ASP A 113 -10.63 -15.15 13.27
N ALA A 114 -10.83 -15.82 12.14
CA ALA A 114 -10.55 -17.25 11.96
C ALA A 114 -9.07 -17.58 12.22
N LEU A 115 -8.18 -16.68 11.76
CA LEU A 115 -6.77 -16.60 12.14
C LEU A 115 -6.49 -16.72 13.62
N LEU A 116 -7.04 -15.77 14.35
CA LEU A 116 -6.80 -15.66 15.79
C LEU A 116 -7.41 -16.82 16.58
N ALA A 117 -8.46 -17.45 16.07
CA ALA A 117 -9.11 -18.61 16.69
C ALA A 117 -8.33 -19.93 16.50
N GLY A 118 -7.43 -20.01 15.50
CA GLY A 118 -6.69 -21.21 15.12
C GLY A 118 -5.47 -21.59 15.97
N GLY A 119 -5.20 -20.91 17.08
CA GLY A 119 -4.26 -21.36 18.11
C GLY A 119 -2.79 -21.45 17.68
N GLY A 120 -2.06 -20.35 17.85
CA GLY A 120 -0.59 -20.35 17.85
C GLY A 120 0.02 -20.27 16.45
N VAL A 121 0.77 -19.19 16.24
CA VAL A 121 1.57 -18.95 15.04
C VAL A 121 2.65 -20.04 14.91
N THR A 122 2.35 -21.08 14.14
CA THR A 122 3.36 -21.90 13.45
C THR A 122 2.98 -22.07 11.97
N ALA A 123 2.41 -21.03 11.38
CA ALA A 123 2.36 -20.91 9.93
C ALA A 123 3.69 -20.31 9.49
N THR A 124 4.50 -21.14 8.85
CA THR A 124 5.55 -20.71 7.93
C THR A 124 5.07 -19.51 7.12
N THR A 125 5.93 -18.49 7.08
CA THR A 125 5.75 -17.09 6.65
C THR A 125 5.26 -16.88 5.21
N HIS A 126 4.26 -17.61 4.71
CA HIS A 126 3.91 -17.54 3.29
C HIS A 126 2.44 -17.30 2.95
N GLU A 127 1.47 -17.58 3.82
CA GLU A 127 0.05 -17.49 3.42
C GLU A 127 -0.76 -16.32 4.04
N TYR A 128 -0.11 -15.39 4.75
CA TYR A 128 -0.78 -14.22 5.38
C TYR A 128 -0.35 -12.85 4.84
N ARG A 129 -0.01 -12.80 3.55
CA ARG A 129 0.48 -11.59 2.87
C ARG A 129 -0.31 -11.18 1.62
N GLU A 130 -1.52 -11.70 1.43
CA GLU A 130 -2.44 -11.11 0.46
C GLU A 130 -3.08 -9.86 1.09
N GLY A 131 -2.60 -8.65 0.74
CA GLY A 131 -3.40 -7.42 0.95
C GLY A 131 -2.69 -6.10 1.21
N LEU A 132 -1.45 -6.09 1.75
CA LEU A 132 -0.72 -4.83 2.01
C LEU A 132 0.78 -5.05 1.85
N VAL A 133 1.34 -4.49 0.78
CA VAL A 133 2.76 -4.55 0.36
C VAL A 133 3.20 -5.96 -0.04
N GLY A 134 2.99 -6.29 -1.31
CA GLY A 134 3.21 -7.61 -1.87
C GLY A 134 4.68 -8.06 -1.83
N ASP A 135 4.87 -9.30 -1.39
CA ASP A 135 5.97 -10.16 -1.85
C ASP A 135 5.68 -10.73 -3.26
N ASP A 136 4.66 -10.24 -3.96
CA ASP A 136 4.32 -10.61 -5.33
C ASP A 136 5.20 -9.82 -6.31
N TYR A 137 6.42 -10.32 -6.52
CA TYR A 137 7.18 -10.00 -7.73
C TYR A 137 6.41 -10.57 -8.95
N PRO A 138 6.29 -9.84 -10.08
CA PRO A 138 6.99 -8.60 -10.39
C PRO A 138 6.25 -7.31 -9.97
N TYR A 139 7.02 -6.26 -9.69
CA TYR A 139 6.51 -4.95 -9.26
C TYR A 139 6.27 -4.01 -10.45
N PRO A 140 5.42 -2.97 -10.32
CA PRO A 140 5.37 -1.87 -11.28
C PRO A 140 6.76 -1.25 -11.48
N VAL A 141 7.09 -0.86 -12.71
CA VAL A 141 8.42 -0.30 -13.03
C VAL A 141 8.75 0.97 -12.24
N GLU A 142 7.73 1.72 -11.79
CA GLU A 142 7.94 2.91 -10.95
C GLU A 142 8.45 2.62 -9.52
N GLU A 143 8.37 1.38 -9.04
CA GLU A 143 8.91 0.98 -7.73
C GLU A 143 10.44 0.92 -7.73
N VAL A 144 11.08 0.93 -8.91
CA VAL A 144 12.53 1.02 -9.03
C VAL A 144 12.97 2.47 -8.78
N GLU A 145 13.89 2.64 -7.83
CA GLU A 145 14.39 3.97 -7.47
C GLU A 145 15.01 4.70 -8.67
N GLY A 146 14.67 5.98 -8.79
CA GLY A 146 15.09 6.85 -9.88
C GLY A 146 14.26 6.78 -11.18
N ILE A 147 13.28 5.87 -11.30
CA ILE A 147 12.36 5.86 -12.46
C ILE A 147 11.25 6.90 -12.25
N GLY A 148 10.45 6.73 -11.19
CA GLY A 148 9.29 7.57 -10.89
C GLY A 148 8.28 7.69 -12.05
N LYS A 149 7.27 8.56 -11.88
CA LYS A 149 6.19 8.70 -12.89
C LYS A 149 6.67 9.17 -14.26
N GLY A 150 7.74 9.97 -14.30
CA GLY A 150 8.27 10.57 -15.53
C GLY A 150 8.87 9.54 -16.48
N PHE A 151 9.85 8.76 -16.00
CA PHE A 151 10.42 7.68 -16.81
C PHE A 151 9.49 6.47 -16.89
N GLY A 152 8.70 6.18 -15.84
CA GLY A 152 7.71 5.10 -15.86
C GLY A 152 6.73 5.22 -17.02
N LYS A 153 6.22 6.43 -17.31
CA LYS A 153 5.38 6.66 -18.50
C LYS A 153 6.10 6.34 -19.82
N LYS A 154 7.39 6.69 -19.94
CA LYS A 154 8.18 6.41 -21.16
C LYS A 154 8.47 4.92 -21.33
N LEU A 155 8.78 4.22 -20.24
CA LEU A 155 9.04 2.78 -20.23
C LEU A 155 7.77 1.99 -20.59
N ARG A 156 6.62 2.35 -20.02
CA ARG A 156 5.33 1.75 -20.40
C ARG A 156 5.00 1.95 -21.88
N ALA A 157 5.33 3.11 -22.47
CA ALA A 157 5.14 3.33 -23.90
C ALA A 157 6.01 2.40 -24.78
N LEU A 158 7.03 1.75 -24.21
CA LEU A 158 7.84 0.72 -24.86
C LEU A 158 7.39 -0.71 -24.51
N GLY A 159 6.28 -0.88 -23.77
CA GLY A 159 5.81 -2.16 -23.26
C GLY A 159 6.59 -2.68 -22.05
N ILE A 160 7.31 -1.81 -21.34
CA ILE A 160 8.02 -2.14 -20.10
C ILE A 160 7.16 -1.66 -18.93
N GLU A 161 6.33 -2.54 -18.38
CA GLU A 161 5.36 -2.20 -17.33
C GLU A 161 5.84 -2.59 -15.93
N THR A 162 6.65 -3.64 -15.85
CA THR A 162 7.09 -4.23 -14.58
C THR A 162 8.61 -4.28 -14.43
N THR A 163 9.08 -4.58 -13.22
CA THR A 163 10.49 -4.87 -12.92
C THR A 163 11.00 -6.06 -13.73
N GLU A 164 10.16 -7.07 -13.97
CA GLU A 164 10.52 -8.23 -14.78
C GLU A 164 10.67 -7.86 -16.26
N ASP A 165 9.73 -7.11 -16.82
CA ASP A 165 9.85 -6.62 -18.20
C ASP A 165 11.13 -5.82 -18.40
N LEU A 166 11.43 -4.95 -17.41
CA LEU A 166 12.62 -4.12 -17.45
C LEU A 166 13.88 -4.98 -17.40
N LEU A 167 13.95 -5.91 -16.46
CA LEU A 167 15.08 -6.83 -16.33
C LEU A 167 15.27 -7.66 -17.61
N GLN A 168 14.23 -8.29 -18.13
CA GLN A 168 14.31 -9.09 -19.35
C GLN A 168 14.76 -8.26 -20.55
N ARG A 169 14.28 -7.01 -20.67
CA ARG A 169 14.63 -6.14 -21.80
C ARG A 169 16.02 -5.53 -21.67
N CYS A 170 16.49 -5.32 -20.45
CA CYS A 170 17.71 -4.56 -20.15
C CYS A 170 18.83 -5.40 -19.55
N CYS A 171 18.70 -6.74 -19.49
CA CYS A 171 19.71 -7.64 -18.94
C CYS A 171 21.01 -7.73 -19.75
N THR A 172 21.11 -7.05 -20.90
CA THR A 172 22.28 -7.01 -21.77
C THR A 172 22.67 -5.58 -22.11
N ARG A 173 23.95 -5.37 -22.45
CA ARG A 173 24.46 -4.08 -22.94
C ARG A 173 23.61 -3.47 -24.05
N GLN A 174 23.33 -4.27 -25.07
CA GLN A 174 22.50 -3.82 -26.18
C GLN A 174 21.09 -3.40 -25.71
N GLY A 175 20.46 -4.22 -24.85
CA GLY A 175 19.11 -3.97 -24.37
C GLY A 175 18.96 -2.64 -23.61
N TRP A 176 19.82 -2.39 -22.62
CA TRP A 176 19.72 -1.14 -21.85
C TRP A 176 20.17 0.10 -22.64
N GLU A 177 21.13 -0.02 -23.57
CA GLU A 177 21.50 1.07 -24.47
C GLU A 177 20.35 1.43 -25.42
N GLU A 178 19.67 0.44 -26.00
CA GLU A 178 18.50 0.66 -26.86
C GLU A 178 17.34 1.31 -26.12
N VAL A 179 17.05 0.86 -24.90
CA VAL A 179 15.99 1.47 -24.07
C VAL A 179 16.35 2.90 -23.70
N ALA A 180 17.60 3.16 -23.30
CA ALA A 180 18.06 4.50 -22.98
C ALA A 180 17.88 5.48 -24.16
N ASP A 181 18.27 5.06 -25.37
CA ASP A 181 18.12 5.87 -26.57
C ASP A 181 16.64 6.15 -26.88
N LYS A 182 15.76 5.15 -26.75
CA LYS A 182 14.31 5.30 -26.99
C LYS A 182 13.61 6.23 -26.02
N ILE A 183 14.03 6.28 -24.76
CA ILE A 183 13.45 7.18 -23.75
C ILE A 183 14.16 8.54 -23.66
N GLY A 184 15.21 8.73 -24.47
CA GLY A 184 15.98 9.98 -24.58
C GLY A 184 16.92 10.25 -23.42
N LEU A 185 17.51 9.22 -22.81
CA LEU A 185 18.53 9.34 -21.77
C LEU A 185 19.93 9.41 -22.37
N LYS A 186 20.70 10.44 -21.99
CA LYS A 186 22.11 10.56 -22.38
C LYS A 186 23.00 9.66 -21.54
N GLU A 187 22.78 9.63 -20.22
CA GLU A 187 23.47 8.72 -19.31
C GLU A 187 22.89 7.29 -19.41
N ARG A 188 23.26 6.57 -20.47
CA ARG A 188 22.71 5.22 -20.73
C ARG A 188 22.88 4.23 -19.57
N TYR A 189 23.93 4.39 -18.76
CA TYR A 189 24.19 3.55 -17.59
C TYR A 189 23.06 3.62 -16.54
N VAL A 190 22.23 4.67 -16.54
CA VAL A 190 21.09 4.80 -15.63
C VAL A 190 20.09 3.65 -15.86
N VAL A 191 19.83 3.27 -17.11
CA VAL A 191 18.95 2.13 -17.43
C VAL A 191 19.57 0.81 -16.98
N ARG A 192 20.90 0.67 -17.09
CA ARG A 192 21.62 -0.48 -16.53
C ARG A 192 21.41 -0.58 -15.01
N LYS A 193 21.48 0.53 -14.29
CA LYS A 193 21.22 0.55 -12.83
C LYS A 193 19.80 0.11 -12.51
N TRP A 194 18.81 0.57 -13.27
CA TRP A 194 17.43 0.14 -13.07
C TRP A 194 17.23 -1.35 -13.32
N ALA A 195 17.88 -1.91 -14.34
CA ALA A 195 17.85 -3.35 -14.60
C ALA A 195 18.52 -4.15 -13.45
N SER A 196 19.68 -3.69 -12.97
CA SER A 196 20.37 -4.28 -11.80
C SER A 196 19.48 -4.27 -10.55
N MET A 197 18.88 -3.13 -10.22
CA MET A 197 17.95 -3.02 -9.09
C MET A 197 16.74 -3.93 -9.28
N SER A 198 16.22 -4.07 -10.50
CA SER A 198 15.12 -5.00 -10.81
C SER A 198 15.52 -6.47 -10.61
N ASP A 199 16.77 -6.84 -10.90
CA ASP A 199 17.30 -8.17 -10.60
C ASP A 199 17.35 -8.41 -9.09
N LEU A 200 17.85 -7.45 -8.31
CA LEU A 200 17.91 -7.55 -6.85
C LEU A 200 16.54 -7.59 -6.19
N MET A 201 15.54 -6.90 -6.75
CA MET A 201 14.15 -6.89 -6.26
C MET A 201 13.42 -8.23 -6.45
N ARG A 202 14.04 -9.24 -7.07
CA ARG A 202 13.53 -10.62 -7.08
C ARG A 202 13.61 -11.30 -5.71
N ILE A 203 14.42 -10.76 -4.80
CA ILE A 203 14.66 -11.31 -3.47
C ILE A 203 13.66 -10.69 -2.49
N THR A 204 12.96 -11.54 -1.75
CA THR A 204 11.98 -11.10 -0.75
C THR A 204 12.65 -10.25 0.32
N GLY A 205 12.10 -9.05 0.52
CA GLY A 205 12.63 -8.05 1.46
C GLY A 205 13.58 -7.03 0.84
N ILE A 206 13.93 -7.15 -0.44
CA ILE A 206 14.65 -6.11 -1.19
C ILE A 206 13.66 -5.33 -2.05
N MET A 207 13.32 -4.12 -1.58
CA MET A 207 12.53 -3.15 -2.36
C MET A 207 13.45 -2.07 -2.93
N GLY A 208 12.88 -1.11 -3.68
CA GLY A 208 13.62 -0.06 -4.40
C GLY A 208 14.76 0.57 -3.61
N GLN A 209 14.53 1.01 -2.37
CA GLN A 209 15.58 1.68 -1.57
C GLN A 209 16.74 0.76 -1.17
N TYR A 210 16.46 -0.50 -0.82
CA TYR A 210 17.53 -1.46 -0.52
C TYR A 210 18.25 -1.91 -1.79
N ALA A 211 17.53 -2.06 -2.91
CA ALA A 211 18.13 -2.32 -4.21
C ALA A 211 19.07 -1.17 -4.63
N GLU A 212 18.68 0.08 -4.40
CA GLU A 212 19.53 1.24 -4.64
C GLU A 212 20.77 1.22 -3.74
N LEU A 213 20.61 1.00 -2.43
CA LEU A 213 21.73 0.90 -1.51
C LEU A 213 22.73 -0.18 -1.92
N LEU A 214 22.24 -1.34 -2.38
CA LEU A 214 23.07 -2.44 -2.88
C LEU A 214 23.80 -2.05 -4.18
N GLU A 215 23.12 -1.42 -5.14
CA GLU A 215 23.74 -0.93 -6.38
C GLU A 215 24.85 0.10 -6.09
N PHE A 216 24.65 1.00 -5.11
CA PHE A 216 25.67 1.93 -4.65
C PHE A 216 26.79 1.29 -3.82
N SER A 217 26.58 0.04 -3.39
CA SER A 217 27.57 -0.78 -2.68
C SER A 217 28.27 -1.77 -3.61
N ASP A 218 28.27 -1.51 -4.92
CA ASP A 218 28.83 -2.36 -5.98
C ASP A 218 28.31 -3.81 -5.90
N VAL A 219 27.01 -3.97 -5.59
CA VAL A 219 26.29 -5.22 -5.74
C VAL A 219 25.28 -5.05 -6.86
N ASN A 220 25.60 -5.59 -8.04
CA ASN A 220 24.94 -5.20 -9.29
C ASN A 220 24.11 -6.33 -9.94
N SER A 221 23.90 -7.44 -9.23
CA SER A 221 23.07 -8.58 -9.66
C SER A 221 22.80 -9.52 -8.49
N VAL A 222 21.85 -10.43 -8.64
CA VAL A 222 21.64 -11.50 -7.66
C VAL A 222 22.84 -12.46 -7.58
N GLN A 223 23.57 -12.70 -8.68
CA GLN A 223 24.80 -13.52 -8.67
C GLN A 223 25.89 -12.88 -7.83
N ASP A 224 26.04 -11.57 -7.98
CA ASP A 224 27.02 -10.81 -7.23
C ASP A 224 26.69 -10.86 -5.74
N LEU A 225 25.43 -10.61 -5.38
CA LEU A 225 24.94 -10.71 -4.00
C LEU A 225 25.17 -12.11 -3.41
N ALA A 226 24.87 -13.18 -4.15
CA ALA A 226 25.06 -14.57 -3.72
C ALA A 226 26.50 -14.92 -3.34
N SER A 227 27.47 -14.18 -3.87
CA SER A 227 28.90 -14.38 -3.63
C SER A 227 29.46 -13.58 -2.44
N ARG A 228 28.65 -12.71 -1.82
CA ARG A 228 29.11 -11.82 -0.74
C ARG A 228 29.15 -12.52 0.62
N ASP A 229 30.03 -12.00 1.48
CA ASP A 229 30.04 -12.31 2.91
C ASP A 229 29.07 -11.37 3.64
N PRO A 230 28.12 -11.87 4.46
CA PRO A 230 27.09 -11.04 5.09
C PRO A 230 27.65 -9.94 5.99
N ALA A 231 28.70 -10.24 6.78
CA ALA A 231 29.27 -9.28 7.72
C ALA A 231 30.02 -8.16 6.98
N GLN A 232 30.84 -8.51 6.00
CA GLN A 232 31.55 -7.53 5.18
C GLN A 232 30.59 -6.67 4.35
N LEU A 233 29.53 -7.28 3.79
CA LEU A 233 28.52 -6.53 3.04
C LEU A 233 27.78 -5.55 3.96
N LEU A 234 27.39 -5.97 5.16
CA LEU A 234 26.72 -5.07 6.10
C LEU A 234 27.58 -3.84 6.46
N GLU A 235 28.86 -4.03 6.75
CA GLU A 235 29.77 -2.89 7.00
C GLU A 235 29.86 -1.96 5.79
N LYS A 236 29.97 -2.52 4.57
CA LYS A 236 29.95 -1.72 3.34
C LYS A 236 28.63 -0.94 3.17
N LEU A 237 27.49 -1.56 3.44
CA LEU A 237 26.17 -0.92 3.36
C LEU A 237 26.07 0.25 4.35
N LYS A 238 26.61 0.11 5.57
CA LYS A 238 26.68 1.20 6.55
C LYS A 238 27.55 2.35 6.04
N ASP A 239 28.75 2.07 5.57
CA ASP A 239 29.69 3.08 5.06
C ASP A 239 29.13 3.83 3.85
N VAL A 240 28.46 3.13 2.94
CA VAL A 240 27.79 3.73 1.78
C VAL A 240 26.60 4.56 2.25
N ASN A 241 25.75 4.05 3.13
CA ASN A 241 24.57 4.79 3.59
C ASN A 241 24.93 6.03 4.43
N GLN A 242 26.06 6.00 5.14
CA GLN A 242 26.57 7.17 5.87
C GLN A 242 26.95 8.31 4.91
N ARG A 243 27.44 8.00 3.71
CA ARG A 243 27.84 8.98 2.70
C ARG A 243 26.70 9.40 1.79
N GLU A 244 25.85 8.45 1.42
CA GLU A 244 24.87 8.61 0.34
C GLU A 244 23.43 8.75 0.82
N HIS A 245 23.13 8.39 2.08
CA HIS A 245 21.81 8.50 2.72
C HIS A 245 20.65 7.89 1.90
N ARG A 246 20.85 6.67 1.38
CA ARG A 246 19.87 5.95 0.53
C ARG A 246 18.68 5.42 1.32
N VAL A 247 18.94 4.91 2.53
CA VAL A 247 17.90 4.36 3.41
C VAL A 247 17.90 5.06 4.75
N LYS A 248 16.72 5.14 5.37
CA LYS A 248 16.57 5.65 6.72
C LYS A 248 17.24 4.74 7.75
N GLU A 249 17.09 3.45 7.59
CA GLU A 249 17.61 2.41 8.47
C GLU A 249 18.35 1.37 7.63
N VAL A 250 19.58 1.05 8.03
CA VAL A 250 20.37 0.00 7.39
C VAL A 250 19.80 -1.38 7.76
N PRO A 251 19.90 -2.38 6.88
CA PRO A 251 19.39 -3.72 7.18
C PRO A 251 20.13 -4.37 8.35
N SER A 252 19.48 -5.33 9.01
CA SER A 252 20.15 -6.15 10.03
C SER A 252 21.07 -7.20 9.37
N LEU A 253 21.99 -7.77 10.15
CA LEU A 253 22.87 -8.84 9.65
C LEU A 253 22.05 -10.07 9.19
N GLU A 254 20.98 -10.38 9.90
CA GLU A 254 20.06 -11.48 9.58
C GLU A 254 19.34 -11.23 8.26
N ALA A 255 18.92 -9.98 8.00
CA ALA A 255 18.29 -9.61 6.73
C ALA A 255 19.28 -9.77 5.57
N VAL A 256 20.51 -9.26 5.71
CA VAL A 256 21.56 -9.40 4.69
C VAL A 256 21.92 -10.86 4.44
N ALA A 257 22.05 -11.67 5.49
CA ALA A 257 22.31 -13.11 5.37
C ALA A 257 21.16 -13.82 4.64
N SER A 258 19.91 -13.50 4.97
CA SER A 258 18.73 -14.03 4.29
C SER A 258 18.72 -13.68 2.81
N TRP A 259 19.04 -12.44 2.45
CA TRP A 259 19.12 -12.01 1.05
C TRP A 259 20.17 -12.79 0.26
N ILE A 260 21.34 -13.01 0.85
CA ILE A 260 22.42 -13.79 0.23
C ILE A 260 22.00 -15.25 0.01
N GLU A 261 21.33 -15.87 0.98
CA GLU A 261 20.83 -17.25 0.82
C GLU A 261 19.74 -17.36 -0.25
N GLN A 262 18.80 -16.41 -0.31
CA GLN A 262 17.80 -16.36 -1.37
C GLN A 262 18.46 -16.15 -2.75
N ALA A 263 19.44 -15.27 -2.84
CA ALA A 263 20.18 -14.99 -4.07
C ALA A 263 20.84 -16.24 -4.66
N LYS A 264 21.34 -17.15 -3.81
CA LYS A 264 21.95 -18.42 -4.24
C LYS A 264 20.96 -19.37 -4.91
N THR A 265 19.66 -19.20 -4.69
CA THR A 265 18.61 -20.05 -5.29
C THR A 265 18.06 -19.50 -6.61
N LEU A 266 18.46 -18.28 -7.00
CA LEU A 266 17.92 -17.60 -8.17
C LEU A 266 18.83 -17.73 -9.40
N ASP A 267 18.20 -17.87 -10.56
CA ASP A 267 18.90 -17.93 -11.85
C ASP A 267 19.60 -16.61 -12.21
N ALA A 268 20.67 -16.74 -12.99
CA ALA A 268 21.42 -15.63 -13.57
C ALA A 268 20.72 -15.02 -14.76
N VAL A 269 20.15 -13.84 -14.54
CA VAL A 269 19.46 -13.07 -15.57
C VAL A 269 20.33 -11.91 -16.04
N MET A 270 20.88 -11.13 -15.11
CA MET A 270 21.71 -9.97 -15.43
C MET A 270 23.07 -10.39 -16.00
N LYS A 271 23.39 -9.97 -17.22
CA LYS A 271 24.66 -10.27 -17.89
C LYS A 271 25.57 -9.05 -17.78
N ILE A 272 26.43 -9.07 -16.76
CA ILE A 272 27.40 -8.01 -16.46
C ILE A 272 28.56 -8.03 -17.46
#